data_AF-A0AB73LHN6-F1
#
_entry.id   AF-A0AB73LHN6-F1
#
_cell.length_a   1.000
_cell.length_b   1.000
_cell.length_c   1.000
_cell.angle_alpha   90.00
_cell.angle_beta   90.00
_cell.angle_gamma   90.00
#
_symmetry.space_group_name_H-M   'P 1'
#
loop_
_entity.id
_entity.type
_entity.pdbx_description
1 polymer ?
#
loop_
_entity_poly.entity_id
_entity_poly.type
_entity_poly.pdbx_seq_one_letter_code
_entity_poly.pdbx_strand_id
1 'polypeptide(L)'
;MKDSGAANDDSQVRAVIEQYVDAMNNGDLKKIKSLSIGEAKDELTPGFNAGGRGVYPEKIIARIQKNGPIHIVRLNILARGEQVYVAELYTEFADQKTEVYFDPAAAVRFSMFRLQGKWKVMGIDKYVDYNGVGEE
;
A
#
# COMPACT_ATOMS: atom_id res chain seq x y z
N MET A 1 24.33 -1.59 21.66
CA MET A 1 24.24 -2.13 20.29
C MET A 1 22.80 -2.57 19.95
N LYS A 2 21.79 -1.70 20.03
CA LYS A 2 20.40 -1.99 19.62
C LYS A 2 19.98 -1.30 18.31
N ASP A 3 20.74 -0.31 17.84
CA ASP A 3 20.34 0.53 16.69
C ASP A 3 20.53 -0.10 15.31
N SER A 4 21.45 -1.05 15.15
CA SER A 4 21.71 -1.68 13.84
C SER A 4 20.60 -2.60 13.38
N GLY A 5 19.83 -3.19 14.31
CA GLY A 5 18.70 -4.07 13.99
C GLY A 5 17.48 -3.30 13.47
N ALA A 6 17.16 -2.16 14.09
CA ALA A 6 16.04 -1.32 13.68
C ALA A 6 16.28 -0.67 12.31
N ALA A 7 17.50 -0.17 12.04
CA ALA A 7 17.82 0.40 10.73
C ALA A 7 17.73 -0.64 9.59
N ASN A 8 18.12 -1.89 9.87
CA ASN A 8 17.98 -2.99 8.92
C ASN A 8 16.50 -3.33 8.67
N ASP A 9 15.70 -3.51 9.73
CA ASP A 9 14.26 -3.79 9.59
C ASP A 9 13.50 -2.64 8.90
N ASP A 10 13.81 -1.38 9.18
CA ASP A 10 13.27 -0.20 8.47
C ASP A 10 13.50 -0.32 6.96
N SER A 11 14.73 -0.63 6.54
CA SER A 11 15.06 -0.79 5.11
C SER A 11 14.35 -1.97 4.46
N GLN A 12 14.20 -3.09 5.18
CA GLN A 12 13.47 -4.26 4.68
C GLN A 12 11.98 -3.98 4.53
N VAL A 13 11.37 -3.29 5.50
CA VAL A 13 9.96 -2.89 5.43
C VAL A 13 9.73 -1.96 4.25
N ARG A 14 10.60 -0.95 4.05
CA ARG A 14 10.54 -0.05 2.89
C ARG A 14 10.62 -0.83 1.58
N ALA A 15 11.59 -1.74 1.46
CA ALA A 15 11.76 -2.56 0.26
C ALA A 15 10.55 -3.45 -0.05
N VAL A 16 9.85 -3.97 0.98
CA VAL A 16 8.61 -4.75 0.76
C VAL A 16 7.48 -3.85 0.25
N ILE A 17 7.33 -2.65 0.78
CA ILE A 17 6.31 -1.69 0.35
C ILE A 17 6.58 -1.23 -1.09
N GLU A 18 7.83 -0.92 -1.42
CA GLU A 18 8.26 -0.56 -2.78
C GLU A 18 7.97 -1.71 -3.77
N GLN A 19 8.35 -2.94 -3.43
CA GLN A 19 8.02 -4.12 -4.27
C GLN A 19 6.51 -4.33 -4.43
N TYR A 20 5.72 -3.96 -3.42
CA TYR A 20 4.26 -4.06 -3.49
C TYR A 20 3.69 -3.02 -4.46
N VAL A 21 4.19 -1.78 -4.40
CA VAL A 21 3.86 -0.70 -5.35
C VAL A 21 4.25 -1.07 -6.77
N ASP A 22 5.45 -1.60 -6.98
CA ASP A 22 5.91 -2.07 -8.30
C ASP A 22 5.03 -3.20 -8.83
N ALA A 23 4.63 -4.14 -7.97
CA ALA A 23 3.73 -5.21 -8.36
C ALA A 23 2.34 -4.67 -8.75
N MET A 24 1.83 -3.62 -8.08
CA MET A 24 0.61 -2.93 -8.50
C MET A 24 0.77 -2.24 -9.86
N ASN A 25 1.88 -1.52 -10.08
CA ASN A 25 2.20 -0.89 -11.36
C ASN A 25 2.25 -1.87 -12.54
N ASN A 26 2.70 -3.10 -12.28
CA ASN A 26 2.79 -4.15 -13.30
C ASN A 26 1.55 -5.07 -13.36
N GLY A 27 0.54 -4.85 -12.52
CA GLY A 27 -0.62 -5.76 -12.40
C GLY A 27 -0.25 -7.18 -11.94
N ASP A 28 0.88 -7.38 -11.26
CA ASP A 28 1.37 -8.70 -10.82
C ASP A 28 0.67 -9.13 -9.52
N LEU A 29 -0.58 -9.58 -9.65
CA LEU A 29 -1.39 -10.10 -8.54
C LEU A 29 -0.71 -11.26 -7.79
N LYS A 30 0.11 -12.06 -8.47
CA LYS A 30 0.83 -13.17 -7.84
C LYS A 30 1.90 -12.64 -6.89
N LYS A 31 2.66 -11.63 -7.30
CA LYS A 31 3.65 -10.97 -6.44
C LYS A 31 2.97 -10.24 -5.29
N ILE A 32 1.90 -9.47 -5.54
CA ILE A 32 1.11 -8.82 -4.49
C ILE A 32 0.67 -9.86 -3.44
N LYS A 33 0.06 -10.97 -3.87
CA LYS A 33 -0.38 -12.05 -2.98
C LYS A 33 0.77 -12.71 -2.21
N SER A 34 1.96 -12.80 -2.81
CA SER A 34 3.15 -13.34 -2.14
C SER A 34 3.71 -12.41 -1.06
N LEU A 35 3.48 -11.10 -1.18
CA LEU A 35 3.89 -10.08 -0.23
C LEU A 35 2.85 -9.88 0.88
N SER A 36 1.59 -10.26 0.63
CA SER A 36 0.49 -10.14 1.59
C SER A 36 0.33 -11.34 2.54
N ILE A 37 -0.23 -11.07 3.71
CA ILE A 37 -0.84 -12.01 4.66
C ILE A 37 -2.12 -11.38 5.22
N GLY A 38 -2.89 -12.12 6.02
CA GLY A 38 -4.08 -11.60 6.71
C GLY A 38 -5.08 -10.95 5.74
N GLU A 39 -5.69 -9.85 6.17
CA GLU A 39 -6.70 -9.11 5.40
C GLU A 39 -6.19 -8.72 3.99
N ALA A 40 -4.96 -8.21 3.89
CA ALA A 40 -4.36 -7.84 2.60
C ALA A 40 -4.15 -9.01 1.63
N LYS A 41 -4.14 -10.26 2.13
CA LYS A 41 -4.10 -11.46 1.31
C LYS A 41 -5.51 -11.98 1.02
N ASP A 42 -6.40 -11.91 2.00
CA ASP A 42 -7.77 -12.37 1.89
C ASP A 42 -8.51 -11.59 0.81
N GLU A 43 -8.25 -10.27 0.71
CA GLU A 43 -8.72 -9.40 -0.37
C GLU A 43 -8.42 -9.92 -1.78
N LEU A 44 -7.34 -10.69 -1.97
CA LEU A 44 -6.90 -11.23 -3.26
C LEU A 44 -7.43 -12.65 -3.52
N THR A 45 -8.36 -13.12 -2.69
CA THR A 45 -8.98 -14.43 -2.84
C THR A 45 -10.17 -14.35 -3.79
N PRO A 46 -10.30 -15.27 -4.77
CA PRO A 46 -11.45 -15.27 -5.68
C PRO A 46 -12.77 -15.26 -4.91
N GLY A 47 -13.68 -14.35 -5.27
CA GLY A 47 -14.98 -14.19 -4.63
C GLY A 47 -14.95 -13.42 -3.30
N PHE A 48 -13.83 -12.81 -2.92
CA PHE A 48 -13.78 -11.91 -1.77
C PHE A 48 -14.74 -10.73 -1.98
N ASN A 49 -15.75 -10.62 -1.11
CA ASN A 49 -16.72 -9.54 -1.16
C ASN A 49 -16.36 -8.49 -0.11
N ALA A 50 -15.75 -7.39 -0.56
CA ALA A 50 -15.42 -6.24 0.27
C ALA A 50 -16.63 -5.35 0.63
N GLY A 51 -17.85 -5.88 0.62
CA GLY A 51 -19.08 -5.16 0.99
C GLY A 51 -19.29 -3.86 0.20
N GLY A 52 -19.09 -3.90 -1.12
CA GLY A 52 -19.20 -2.73 -2.00
C GLY A 52 -17.97 -1.80 -2.01
N ARG A 53 -17.03 -1.95 -1.07
CA ARG A 53 -15.78 -1.18 -1.05
C ARG A 53 -14.76 -1.65 -2.10
N GLY A 54 -14.99 -2.80 -2.73
CA GLY A 54 -14.09 -3.47 -3.68
C GLY A 54 -12.71 -3.80 -3.11
N VAL A 55 -11.94 -4.60 -3.84
CA VAL A 55 -10.59 -5.05 -3.45
C VAL A 55 -9.59 -3.92 -3.69
N TYR A 56 -8.77 -3.56 -2.68
CA TYR A 56 -7.91 -2.38 -2.77
C TYR A 56 -6.91 -2.49 -3.94
N PRO A 57 -6.11 -3.57 -4.08
CA PRO A 57 -5.15 -3.69 -5.17
C PRO A 57 -5.81 -3.64 -6.55
N GLU A 58 -6.95 -4.29 -6.74
CA GLU A 58 -7.68 -4.28 -8.01
C GLU A 58 -8.17 -2.87 -8.39
N LYS A 59 -8.71 -2.12 -7.42
CA LYS A 59 -9.12 -0.74 -7.63
C LYS A 59 -7.96 0.15 -8.04
N ILE A 60 -6.79 -0.03 -7.43
CA ILE A 60 -5.60 0.75 -7.78
C ILE A 60 -5.07 0.35 -9.15
N ILE A 61 -4.99 -0.95 -9.46
CA ILE A 61 -4.56 -1.44 -10.79
C ILE A 61 -5.47 -0.90 -11.90
N ALA A 62 -6.79 -0.88 -11.70
CA ALA A 62 -7.72 -0.30 -12.66
C ALA A 62 -7.50 1.21 -12.86
N ARG A 63 -7.14 1.95 -11.80
CA ARG A 63 -6.80 3.38 -11.89
C ARG A 63 -5.46 3.59 -12.59
N ILE A 64 -4.47 2.73 -12.38
CA ILE A 64 -3.16 2.78 -13.05
C ILE A 64 -3.32 2.65 -14.58
N GLN A 65 -4.27 1.84 -15.05
CA GLN A 65 -4.56 1.74 -16.49
C GLN A 65 -5.07 3.06 -17.10
N LYS A 66 -5.78 3.88 -16.30
CA LYS A 66 -6.36 5.14 -16.73
C LYS A 66 -5.36 6.31 -16.56
N ASN A 67 -4.68 6.35 -15.42
CA ASN A 67 -3.92 7.51 -14.96
C ASN A 67 -2.38 7.31 -15.06
N GLY A 68 -1.95 6.12 -15.50
CA GLY A 68 -0.55 5.74 -15.53
C GLY A 68 -0.02 5.20 -14.19
N PRO A 69 1.27 4.82 -14.13
CA PRO A 69 1.89 4.24 -12.93
C PRO A 69 1.79 5.16 -11.71
N ILE A 70 1.71 4.58 -10.52
CA ILE A 70 1.89 5.29 -9.26
C ILE A 70 3.37 5.48 -8.93
N HIS A 71 3.68 6.63 -8.34
CA HIS A 71 5.00 7.00 -7.84
C HIS A 71 4.93 7.25 -6.33
N ILE A 72 5.93 6.75 -5.60
CA ILE A 72 6.05 7.00 -4.16
C ILE A 72 6.60 8.42 -3.96
N VAL A 73 5.81 9.28 -3.33
CA VAL A 73 6.22 10.65 -2.97
C VAL A 73 6.79 10.67 -1.56
N ARG A 74 6.15 9.95 -0.63
CA ARG A 74 6.59 9.86 0.75
C ARG A 74 6.35 8.47 1.32
N LEU A 75 7.35 7.96 2.03
CA LEU A 75 7.25 6.71 2.79
C LEU A 75 7.88 6.91 4.17
N ASN A 76 7.06 6.88 5.21
CA ASN A 76 7.47 7.12 6.60
C ASN A 76 7.16 5.91 7.47
N ILE A 77 8.11 5.52 8.32
CA ILE A 77 7.85 4.53 9.37
C ILE A 77 7.25 5.27 10.56
N LEU A 78 5.99 4.95 10.90
CA LEU A 78 5.26 5.56 12.02
C LEU A 78 5.53 4.83 13.33
N ALA A 79 5.63 3.50 13.29
CA ALA A 79 5.86 2.67 14.47
C ALA A 79 6.72 1.46 14.13
N ARG A 80 7.57 1.06 15.09
CA ARG A 80 8.49 -0.07 15.00
C ARG A 80 8.19 -1.08 16.10
N GLY A 81 8.32 -2.36 15.78
CA GLY A 81 8.19 -3.45 16.72
C GLY A 81 8.81 -4.71 16.14
N GLU A 82 9.20 -5.65 17.01
CA GLU A 82 9.91 -6.86 16.56
C GLU A 82 9.09 -7.73 15.59
N GLN A 83 7.76 -7.69 15.73
CA GLN A 83 6.81 -8.43 14.89
C GLN A 83 5.92 -7.55 14.02
N VAL A 84 5.74 -6.28 14.36
CA VAL A 84 4.77 -5.38 13.71
C VAL A 84 5.42 -4.04 13.38
N TYR A 85 5.19 -3.57 12.17
CA TYR A 85 5.56 -2.24 11.72
C TYR A 85 4.33 -1.51 11.18
N VAL A 86 4.33 -0.19 11.32
CA VAL A 86 3.32 0.67 10.70
C VAL A 86 4.04 1.71 9.86
N ALA A 87 3.65 1.81 8.59
CA ALA A 87 4.20 2.77 7.66
C ALA A 87 3.09 3.61 7.01
N GLU A 88 3.36 4.89 6.82
CA GLU A 88 2.57 5.79 5.99
C GLU A 88 3.17 5.83 4.60
N LEU A 89 2.33 5.67 3.57
CA LEU A 89 2.69 5.82 2.17
C LEU A 89 1.80 6.88 1.53
N TYR A 90 2.43 7.85 0.86
CA TYR A 90 1.76 8.79 -0.03
C TYR A 90 2.28 8.60 -1.46
N THR A 91 1.36 8.42 -2.40
CA THR A 91 1.65 8.24 -3.82
C THR A 91 0.94 9.28 -4.68
N GLU A 92 1.47 9.49 -5.89
CA GLU A 92 0.89 10.27 -6.99
C GLU A 92 0.83 9.41 -8.28
N PHE A 93 -0.11 9.70 -9.20
CA PHE A 93 -0.14 9.07 -10.53
C PHE A 93 0.78 9.83 -11.50
N ALA A 94 1.26 9.16 -12.54
CA ALA A 94 2.13 9.76 -13.54
C ALA A 94 1.50 10.95 -14.29
N ASP A 95 0.20 10.88 -14.57
CA ASP A 95 -0.57 11.94 -15.26
C ASP A 95 -0.94 13.14 -14.38
N GLN A 96 -0.79 13.02 -13.05
CA GLN A 96 -1.16 14.03 -12.07
C GLN A 96 -0.32 15.32 -12.19
N LYS A 97 0.80 15.27 -12.93
CA LYS A 97 1.64 16.44 -13.25
C LYS A 97 1.25 17.14 -14.56
N THR A 98 0.44 16.51 -15.40
CA THR A 98 0.10 16.99 -16.76
C THR A 98 -1.37 17.35 -16.93
N GLU A 99 -2.25 16.85 -16.07
CA GLU A 99 -3.70 17.09 -16.10
C GLU A 99 -4.13 17.94 -14.87
N VAL A 100 -5.07 18.87 -15.04
CA VAL A 100 -5.62 19.74 -13.97
C VAL A 100 -6.69 19.00 -13.15
N TYR A 101 -6.58 17.68 -12.99
CA TYR A 101 -7.53 16.84 -12.27
C TYR A 101 -6.92 16.23 -11.00
N PHE A 102 -7.53 16.57 -9.87
CA PHE A 102 -7.14 16.24 -8.49
C PHE A 102 -7.60 14.83 -8.06
N ASP A 103 -7.19 13.77 -8.75
CA ASP A 103 -7.34 12.42 -8.17
C ASP A 103 -6.12 12.12 -7.29
N PRO A 104 -6.20 12.19 -5.95
CA PRO A 104 -5.07 11.84 -5.08
C PRO A 104 -4.77 10.35 -5.27
N ALA A 105 -3.52 9.99 -5.59
CA ALA A 105 -3.25 8.59 -5.93
C ALA A 105 -3.45 7.64 -4.74
N ALA A 106 -3.02 8.05 -3.54
CA ALA A 106 -3.63 7.74 -2.23
C ALA A 106 -2.67 8.11 -1.09
N ALA A 107 -3.22 8.46 0.07
CA ALA A 107 -2.54 8.41 1.36
C ALA A 107 -3.04 7.18 2.11
N VAL A 108 -2.14 6.25 2.45
CA VAL A 108 -2.49 4.99 3.10
C VAL A 108 -1.55 4.62 4.24
N ARG A 109 -2.07 3.83 5.17
CA ARG A 109 -1.33 3.17 6.22
C ARG A 109 -1.12 1.70 5.86
N PHE A 110 0.14 1.29 5.77
CA PHE A 110 0.52 -0.12 5.70
C PHE A 110 0.74 -0.66 7.12
N SER A 111 -0.01 -1.70 7.46
CA SER A 111 0.26 -2.54 8.61
C SER A 111 1.10 -3.72 8.16
N MET A 112 2.29 -3.88 8.74
CA MET A 112 3.28 -4.88 8.34
C MET A 112 3.48 -5.89 9.46
N PHE A 113 3.67 -7.16 9.11
CA PHE A 113 3.88 -8.23 10.07
C PHE A 113 5.08 -9.10 9.67
N ARG A 114 5.87 -9.55 10.65
CA ARG A 114 7.01 -10.44 10.44
C ARG A 114 6.56 -11.90 10.51
N LEU A 115 6.35 -12.51 9.36
CA LEU A 115 6.03 -13.94 9.25
C LEU A 115 7.29 -14.74 8.91
N GLN A 116 7.70 -15.65 9.79
CA GLN A 116 8.84 -16.55 9.57
C GLN A 116 10.12 -15.79 9.16
N GLY A 117 10.40 -14.69 9.86
CA GLY A 117 11.57 -13.83 9.61
C GLY A 117 11.44 -12.86 8.43
N LYS A 118 10.35 -12.90 7.65
CA LYS A 118 10.10 -12.03 6.50
C LYS A 118 8.97 -11.04 6.76
N TRP A 119 9.19 -9.79 6.39
CA TRP A 119 8.13 -8.77 6.45
C TRP A 119 7.08 -8.99 5.36
N LYS A 120 5.81 -8.80 5.72
CA LYS A 120 4.63 -8.99 4.88
C LYS A 120 3.62 -7.87 5.12
N VAL A 121 2.86 -7.52 4.09
CA VAL A 121 1.73 -6.59 4.19
C VAL A 121 0.56 -7.33 4.82
N MET A 122 0.08 -6.87 5.97
CA MET A 122 -1.06 -7.46 6.68
C MET A 122 -2.37 -6.73 6.38
N GLY A 123 -2.32 -5.40 6.23
CA GLY A 123 -3.49 -4.56 5.95
C GLY A 123 -3.08 -3.23 5.33
N ILE A 124 -3.99 -2.63 4.56
CA ILE A 124 -3.82 -1.32 3.92
C ILE A 124 -5.06 -0.48 4.22
N ASP A 125 -4.91 0.54 5.05
CA ASP A 125 -5.99 1.44 5.41
C ASP A 125 -5.83 2.76 4.67
N LYS A 126 -6.90 3.23 4.00
CA LYS A 126 -6.90 4.58 3.44
C LYS A 126 -7.06 5.59 4.56
N TYR A 127 -6.20 6.61 4.58
CA TYR A 127 -6.55 7.85 5.26
C TYR A 127 -7.64 8.49 4.41
N VAL A 128 -8.90 8.27 4.79
CA VAL A 128 -10.02 8.86 4.08
C VAL A 128 -9.89 10.36 4.23
N ASP A 129 -9.75 11.06 3.11
CA ASP A 129 -9.82 12.52 3.10
C ASP A 129 -11.28 12.90 3.37
N TYR A 130 -11.58 13.23 4.63
CA TYR A 130 -12.92 13.69 5.03
C TYR A 130 -13.25 15.07 4.45
N ASN A 131 -12.38 15.69 3.64
CA ASN A 131 -12.71 16.93 2.94
C ASN A 131 -13.66 16.74 1.75
N GLY A 132 -14.08 15.50 1.46
CA GLY A 132 -15.15 15.18 0.53
C GLY A 132 -16.50 14.93 1.21
N VAL A 133 -16.83 15.63 2.31
CA VAL A 133 -18.24 15.75 2.70
C VAL A 133 -18.89 16.61 1.62
N GLY A 134 -19.61 15.98 0.69
CA GLY A 134 -20.58 16.72 -0.10
C GLY A 134 -21.52 17.39 0.90
N GLU A 135 -21.59 18.71 0.84
CA GLU A 135 -22.83 19.37 1.25
C GLU A 135 -23.91 18.88 0.29
N GLU A 136 -24.67 17.85 0.70
CA GLU A 136 -26.03 17.56 0.21
C GLU A 136 -26.74 16.57 1.15
#